data_AF-A0A8T4QEM6-F1
#
_entry.id   AF-A0A8T4QEM6-F1
#
_cell.length_a   1.000
_cell.length_b   1.000
_cell.length_c   1.000
_cell.angle_alpha   90.00
_cell.angle_beta   90.00
_cell.angle_gamma   90.00
#
_symmetry.space_group_name_H-M   'P 1'
#
loop_
_entity.id
_entity.type
_entity.pdbx_description
1 polymer ?
#
loop_
_entity_poly.entity_id
_entity_poly.type
_entity_poly.pdbx_seq_one_letter_code
_entity_poly.pdbx_strand_id
1 'polypeptide(L)'
;MGAKEINVKCSFCGKEIPCPENMIKSQKHACFECFMKIKDKLDPKEVDRIHVAIPKEKLQEAMPDMLINYAMQKAFPDFWNDHKSKFKDMSKKEIVEESFLAGAKIILNLKEDFEKEMTNKNSKYKNRKF
;
A
#
# COMPACT_ATOMS: atom_id res chain seq x y z
N MET A 1 -4.03 -17.37 -2.47
CA MET A 1 -5.49 -17.58 -2.52
C MET A 1 -6.14 -16.19 -2.60
N GLY A 2 -7.12 -15.94 -3.47
CA GLY A 2 -7.75 -14.62 -3.52
C GLY A 2 -8.75 -14.52 -2.35
N ALA A 3 -8.61 -13.53 -1.49
CA ALA A 3 -9.55 -13.33 -0.38
C ALA A 3 -10.96 -13.11 -0.95
N LYS A 4 -11.95 -13.82 -0.43
CA LYS A 4 -13.36 -13.59 -0.74
C LYS A 4 -13.69 -12.13 -0.38
N GLU A 5 -14.41 -11.41 -1.22
CA GLU A 5 -14.86 -10.06 -0.90
C GLU A 5 -16.26 -10.13 -0.27
N ILE A 6 -16.44 -9.36 0.81
CA ILE A 6 -17.71 -9.18 1.50
C ILE A 6 -18.06 -7.70 1.54
N ASN A 7 -19.34 -7.39 1.61
CA ASN A 7 -19.78 -6.00 1.78
C ASN A 7 -19.79 -5.65 3.27
N VAL A 8 -19.15 -4.54 3.63
CA VAL A 8 -19.16 -3.95 4.97
C VAL A 8 -19.65 -2.50 4.88
N LYS A 9 -20.11 -1.94 6.00
CA LYS A 9 -20.51 -0.53 6.04
C LYS A 9 -19.32 0.37 6.33
N CYS A 10 -19.20 1.46 5.58
CA CYS A 10 -18.29 2.54 5.90
C CYS A 10 -18.61 3.10 7.29
N SER A 11 -17.62 3.12 8.19
CA SER A 11 -17.74 3.59 9.57
C SER A 11 -18.07 5.09 9.68
N PHE A 12 -18.00 5.85 8.58
CA PHE A 12 -18.16 7.31 8.57
C PHE A 12 -19.45 7.78 7.88
N CYS A 13 -19.88 7.10 6.81
CA CYS A 13 -21.06 7.50 6.04
C CYS A 13 -22.10 6.39 5.85
N GLY A 14 -21.82 5.17 6.34
CA GLY A 14 -22.76 4.05 6.28
C GLY A 14 -22.90 3.37 4.92
N LYS A 15 -22.31 3.91 3.84
CA LYS A 15 -22.31 3.29 2.51
C LYS A 15 -21.72 1.87 2.56
N GLU A 16 -22.31 0.93 1.82
CA GLU A 16 -21.72 -0.40 1.64
C GLU A 16 -20.48 -0.31 0.74
N ILE A 17 -19.41 -0.99 1.15
CA ILE A 17 -18.13 -1.03 0.45
C ILE A 17 -17.57 -2.45 0.41
N PRO A 18 -16.85 -2.82 -0.67
CA PRO A 18 -16.18 -4.12 -0.74
C PRO A 18 -15.02 -4.18 0.26
N CYS A 19 -14.91 -5.29 0.99
CA CYS A 19 -13.82 -5.58 1.91
C CYS A 19 -13.32 -7.02 1.69
N PRO A 20 -12.01 -7.23 1.54
CA PRO A 20 -11.43 -8.57 1.60
C PRO A 20 -11.75 -9.25 2.94
N GLU A 21 -12.10 -10.52 2.93
CA GLU A 21 -12.49 -11.30 4.12
C GLU A 21 -11.38 -11.33 5.18
N ASN A 22 -10.11 -11.33 4.76
CA ASN A 22 -8.96 -11.24 5.68
C ASN A 22 -8.83 -9.87 6.37
N MET A 23 -9.46 -8.82 5.83
CA MET A 23 -9.43 -7.45 6.35
C MET A 23 -10.69 -7.10 7.15
N ILE A 24 -11.63 -8.03 7.35
CA ILE A 24 -12.85 -7.79 8.14
C ILE A 24 -12.55 -7.43 9.60
N LYS A 25 -11.39 -7.85 10.12
CA LYS A 25 -10.95 -7.61 11.49
C LYS A 25 -10.32 -6.23 11.69
N SER A 26 -10.20 -5.42 10.62
CA SER A 26 -9.73 -4.04 10.73
C SER A 26 -10.64 -3.25 11.66
N GLN A 27 -10.06 -2.32 12.43
CA GLN A 27 -10.78 -1.59 13.47
C GLN A 27 -11.88 -0.69 12.88
N LYS A 28 -11.66 -0.16 11.67
CA LYS A 28 -12.64 0.62 10.91
C LYS A 28 -12.57 0.27 9.43
N HIS A 29 -13.67 0.55 8.72
CA HIS A 29 -13.76 0.43 7.28
C HIS A 29 -14.20 1.77 6.68
N ALA A 30 -13.45 2.31 5.73
CA ALA A 30 -13.74 3.60 5.13
C ALA A 30 -13.92 3.47 3.62
N CYS A 31 -14.93 4.15 3.06
CA CYS A 31 -14.91 4.44 1.64
C CYS A 31 -13.78 5.43 1.34
N PHE A 32 -13.23 5.38 0.13
CA PHE A 32 -12.16 6.26 -0.32
C PHE A 32 -12.45 7.75 -0.04
N GLU A 33 -13.66 8.22 -0.33
CA GLU A 33 -14.07 9.63 -0.12
C GLU A 33 -13.98 10.07 1.34
N CYS A 34 -14.46 9.23 2.27
CA CYS A 34 -14.41 9.54 3.69
C CYS A 34 -12.98 9.48 4.20
N PHE A 35 -12.20 8.48 3.77
CA PHE A 35 -10.80 8.36 4.15
C PHE A 35 -9.98 9.58 3.70
N MET A 36 -10.10 10.00 2.44
CA MET A 36 -9.36 11.15 1.92
C MET A 36 -9.67 12.47 2.66
N LYS A 37 -10.87 12.62 3.22
CA LYS A 37 -11.25 13.80 4.01
C LYS A 37 -10.64 13.83 5.42
N ILE A 38 -10.26 12.68 5.95
CA ILE A 38 -9.82 12.54 7.34
C ILE A 38 -8.35 12.13 7.47
N LYS A 39 -7.73 11.58 6.41
CA LYS A 39 -6.39 10.97 6.47
C LYS A 39 -5.33 11.91 7.05
N ASP A 40 -5.41 13.21 6.77
CA ASP A 40 -4.43 14.20 7.22
C ASP A 40 -4.62 14.60 8.69
N LYS A 41 -5.69 14.14 9.33
CA LYS A 41 -6.01 14.36 10.75
C LYS A 41 -5.79 13.12 11.62
N LEU A 42 -5.48 11.98 11.01
CA LEU A 42 -5.28 10.72 11.71
C LEU A 42 -3.79 10.54 12.04
N ASP A 43 -3.52 9.94 13.20
CA ASP A 43 -2.17 9.47 13.50
C ASP A 43 -1.81 8.32 12.52
N PRO A 44 -0.54 8.21 12.06
CA PRO A 44 -0.13 7.12 11.17
C PRO A 44 -0.50 5.72 11.68
N LYS A 45 -0.44 5.49 13.00
CA LYS A 45 -0.80 4.19 13.61
C LYS A 45 -2.30 3.92 13.56
N GLU A 46 -3.12 4.95 13.47
CA GLU A 46 -4.56 4.80 13.26
C GLU A 46 -4.87 4.46 11.81
N VAL A 47 -4.14 5.05 10.86
CA VAL A 47 -4.30 4.77 9.42
C VAL A 47 -4.11 3.29 9.11
N ASP A 48 -3.10 2.64 9.70
CA ASP A 48 -2.81 1.21 9.51
C ASP A 48 -3.95 0.28 9.96
N ARG A 49 -4.89 0.76 10.78
CA ARG A 49 -6.01 -0.01 11.33
C ARG A 49 -7.30 0.20 10.56
N ILE A 50 -7.28 1.01 9.50
CA ILE A 50 -8.44 1.34 8.67
C ILE A 50 -8.32 0.61 7.33
N HIS A 51 -9.26 -0.28 7.06
CA HIS A 51 -9.44 -0.79 5.70
C HIS A 51 -10.07 0.30 4.82
N VAL A 52 -9.45 0.64 3.69
CA VAL A 52 -9.97 1.62 2.74
C VAL A 52 -10.39 0.91 1.45
N ALA A 53 -11.66 1.03 1.08
CA ALA A 53 -12.14 0.56 -0.21
C ALA A 53 -11.82 1.60 -1.29
N ILE A 54 -10.76 1.36 -2.06
CA ILE A 54 -10.28 2.23 -3.14
C ILE A 54 -10.90 1.77 -4.47
N PRO A 55 -11.69 2.61 -5.16
CA PRO A 55 -12.15 2.32 -6.52
C PRO A 55 -10.97 2.13 -7.48
N LYS A 56 -11.11 1.23 -8.47
CA LYS A 56 -10.02 0.92 -9.41
C LYS A 56 -9.56 2.16 -10.19
N GLU A 57 -10.50 3.03 -10.52
CA GLU A 57 -10.29 4.28 -11.25
C GLU A 57 -9.51 5.30 -10.41
N LYS A 58 -9.63 5.20 -9.08
CA LYS A 58 -8.94 6.06 -8.10
C LYS A 58 -7.64 5.46 -7.58
N LEU A 59 -7.34 4.21 -7.95
CA LEU A 59 -6.11 3.55 -7.56
C LEU A 59 -4.90 4.29 -8.11
N GLN A 60 -4.92 4.72 -9.37
CA GLN A 60 -3.80 5.47 -9.96
C GLN A 60 -3.54 6.81 -9.26
N GLU A 61 -4.59 7.47 -8.77
CA GLU A 61 -4.48 8.72 -8.02
C GLU A 61 -3.94 8.49 -6.60
N ALA A 62 -4.32 7.38 -5.95
CA ALA A 62 -3.92 7.07 -4.58
C ALA A 62 -2.54 6.40 -4.45
N MET A 63 -2.10 5.69 -5.50
CA MET A 63 -0.86 4.90 -5.49
C MET A 63 0.41 5.71 -5.19
N PRO A 64 0.63 6.91 -5.79
CA PRO A 64 1.84 7.69 -5.52
C PRO A 64 2.02 8.01 -4.02
N ASP A 65 0.98 8.53 -3.37
CA ASP A 65 1.03 8.87 -1.94
C ASP A 65 1.26 7.63 -1.07
N MET A 66 0.62 6.50 -1.40
CA MET A 66 0.81 5.24 -0.67
C MET A 66 2.24 4.72 -0.81
N LEU A 67 2.80 4.76 -2.02
CA LEU A 67 4.18 4.33 -2.29
C LEU A 67 5.20 5.23 -1.59
N ILE A 68 4.99 6.55 -1.62
CA ILE A 68 5.87 7.52 -0.94
C ILE A 68 5.82 7.30 0.58
N ASN A 69 4.62 7.15 1.16
CA ASN A 69 4.49 6.89 2.60
C ASN A 69 5.15 5.57 2.99
N TYR A 70 4.96 4.50 2.21
CA TYR A 70 5.64 3.22 2.42
C TYR A 70 7.17 3.37 2.35
N ALA A 71 7.66 4.08 1.33
CA ALA A 71 9.08 4.32 1.14
C ALA A 71 9.68 5.09 2.33
N MET A 72 9.01 6.13 2.80
CA MET A 72 9.49 6.98 3.90
C MET A 72 9.38 6.33 5.28
N GLN A 73 8.28 5.63 5.56
CA GLN A 73 7.99 5.12 6.91
C GLN A 73 8.53 3.72 7.15
N LYS A 74 8.78 2.94 6.10
CA LYS A 74 9.23 1.55 6.22
C LYS A 74 10.50 1.28 5.45
N ALA A 75 10.47 1.47 4.13
CA ALA A 75 11.55 0.99 3.28
C ALA A 75 12.88 1.74 3.52
N PHE A 76 12.83 3.06 3.71
CA PHE A 76 14.02 3.86 4.01
C PHE A 76 14.59 3.58 5.40
N PRO A 77 13.80 3.55 6.50
CA PRO A 77 14.30 3.13 7.80
C PRO A 77 14.97 1.75 7.79
N ASP A 78 14.35 0.75 7.14
CA ASP A 78 14.91 -0.60 7.02
C ASP A 78 16.24 -0.56 6.26
N PHE A 79 16.27 0.08 5.08
CA PHE A 79 17.47 0.27 4.29
C PHE A 79 18.59 0.97 5.07
N TRP A 80 18.26 2.07 5.75
CA TRP A 80 19.21 2.85 6.52
C TRP A 80 19.81 2.02 7.63
N ASN A 81 19.01 1.30 8.41
CA ASN A 81 19.51 0.48 9.52
C ASN A 81 20.46 -0.63 9.03
N ASP A 82 20.16 -1.27 7.89
CA ASP A 82 20.99 -2.32 7.30
C ASP A 82 22.32 -1.80 6.74
N HIS A 83 22.36 -0.55 6.25
CA HIS A 83 23.50 0.01 5.53
C HIS A 83 24.28 1.07 6.32
N LYS A 84 23.75 1.54 7.46
CA LYS A 84 24.35 2.62 8.26
C LYS A 84 25.80 2.39 8.64
N SER A 85 26.19 1.14 8.92
CA SER A 85 27.58 0.81 9.24
C SER A 85 28.50 0.99 8.02
N LYS A 86 28.07 0.53 6.84
CA LYS A 86 28.80 0.64 5.57
C LYS A 86 28.94 2.09 5.11
N PHE A 87 27.93 2.93 5.37
CA PHE A 87 27.97 4.34 4.99
C PHE A 87 29.04 5.17 5.71
N LYS A 88 29.59 4.69 6.84
CA LYS A 88 30.66 5.42 7.53
C LYS A 88 31.92 5.53 6.70
N ASP A 89 32.15 4.56 5.82
CA ASP A 89 33.37 4.42 5.03
C ASP A 89 33.18 4.90 3.58
N MET A 90 32.00 5.45 3.24
CA MET A 90 31.63 5.88 1.89
C MET A 90 31.65 7.40 1.75
N SER A 91 31.95 7.89 0.55
CA SER A 91 31.80 9.31 0.22
C SER A 91 30.32 9.69 0.15
N LYS A 92 30.03 10.98 0.34
CA LYS A 92 28.65 11.52 0.22
C LYS A 92 28.01 11.18 -1.13
N LYS A 93 28.80 11.17 -2.21
CA LYS A 93 28.33 10.83 -3.54
C LYS A 93 27.87 9.37 -3.60
N GLU A 94 28.69 8.44 -3.11
CA GLU A 94 28.36 7.01 -3.12
C GLU A 94 27.14 6.70 -2.23
N ILE A 95 27.02 7.36 -1.06
CA ILE A 95 25.84 7.19 -0.19
C ILE A 95 24.56 7.62 -0.93
N VAL A 96 24.60 8.74 -1.67
CA VAL A 96 23.46 9.22 -2.46
C VAL A 96 23.13 8.25 -3.60
N GLU A 97 24.14 7.78 -4.34
CA GLU A 97 23.96 6.84 -5.45
C GLU A 97 23.36 5.51 -4.96
N GLU A 98 23.90 4.92 -3.90
CA GLU A 98 23.35 3.70 -3.27
C GLU A 98 21.92 3.89 -2.77
N SER A 99 21.65 4.99 -2.07
CA SER A 99 20.30 5.29 -1.56
C SER A 99 19.28 5.45 -2.69
N PHE A 100 19.69 6.10 -3.79
CA PHE A 100 18.85 6.27 -4.96
C PHE A 100 18.55 4.93 -5.65
N LEU A 101 19.57 4.10 -5.87
CA LEU A 101 19.42 2.77 -6.49
C LEU A 101 18.55 1.85 -5.64
N ALA A 102 18.71 1.87 -4.32
CA ALA A 102 17.88 1.12 -3.40
C ALA A 102 16.40 1.56 -3.50
N GLY A 103 16.15 2.87 -3.47
CA GLY A 103 14.80 3.43 -3.64
C GLY A 103 14.16 3.03 -4.98
N ALA A 104 14.90 3.14 -6.08
CA ALA A 104 14.43 2.74 -7.40
C ALA A 104 14.07 1.24 -7.45
N LYS A 105 14.92 0.38 -6.88
CA LYS A 105 14.68 -1.07 -6.80
C LYS A 105 13.42 -1.40 -5.98
N ILE A 106 13.20 -0.72 -4.86
CA ILE A 106 11.99 -0.90 -4.04
C ILE A 106 10.73 -0.58 -4.85
N ILE A 107 10.72 0.55 -5.57
CA ILE A 107 9.55 0.96 -6.38
C ILE A 107 9.30 -0.04 -7.51
N LEU A 108 10.35 -0.49 -8.19
CA LEU A 108 10.22 -1.49 -9.27
C LEU A 108 9.66 -2.82 -8.75
N ASN A 109 10.19 -3.32 -7.63
CA ASN A 109 9.70 -4.55 -7.01
C ASN A 109 8.23 -4.41 -6.57
N LEU A 110 7.86 -3.28 -5.95
CA LEU A 110 6.48 -3.01 -5.58
C LEU A 110 5.56 -3.04 -6.81
N LYS A 111 5.96 -2.37 -7.90
CA LYS A 111 5.21 -2.40 -9.16
C LYS A 111 4.99 -3.83 -9.66
N GLU A 112 6.03 -4.65 -9.70
CA GLU A 112 5.92 -6.05 -10.13
C GLU A 112 4.99 -6.87 -9.23
N ASP A 113 5.06 -6.69 -7.92
CA ASP A 113 4.21 -7.40 -6.97
C ASP A 113 2.74 -6.98 -7.14
N PHE A 114 2.47 -5.69 -7.31
CA PHE A 114 1.14 -5.17 -7.65
C PHE A 114 0.62 -5.75 -8.97
N GLU A 115 1.43 -5.80 -10.03
CA GLU A 115 1.05 -6.36 -11.33
C GLU A 115 0.77 -7.87 -11.25
N LYS A 116 1.58 -8.62 -10.49
CA LYS A 116 1.36 -10.06 -10.23
C LYS A 116 0.05 -10.29 -9.49
N GLU A 117 -0.26 -9.49 -8.46
CA GLU A 117 -1.53 -9.59 -7.74
C GLU A 117 -2.74 -9.30 -8.64
N MET A 118 -2.64 -8.26 -9.49
CA MET A 118 -3.70 -7.90 -10.45
C MET A 118 -3.90 -8.96 -11.53
N THR A 119 -2.81 -9.54 -12.05
CA THR A 119 -2.86 -10.58 -13.09
C THR A 119 -3.40 -11.90 -12.53
N ASN A 120 -3.00 -12.28 -11.31
CA ASN A 120 -3.53 -13.44 -10.62
C ASN A 120 -5.03 -13.31 -10.27
N LYS A 121 -5.53 -12.08 -10.09
CA LYS A 121 -6.97 -11.82 -10.00
C LYS A 121 -7.63 -12.10 -11.35
N ASN A 122 -7.11 -11.55 -12.46
CA ASN A 122 -7.72 -11.67 -13.80
C ASN A 122 -7.70 -13.09 -14.39
N SER A 123 -6.64 -13.89 -14.18
CA SER A 123 -6.56 -15.27 -14.71
C SER A 123 -7.57 -16.22 -14.04
N LYS A 124 -7.87 -16.00 -12.75
CA LYS A 124 -8.86 -16.78 -12.00
C LYS A 124 -10.31 -16.53 -12.44
N TYR A 125 -10.61 -15.34 -12.97
CA TYR A 125 -11.94 -15.06 -13.54
C TYR A 125 -12.12 -15.65 -14.94
N LYS A 126 -11.06 -15.80 -15.74
CA LYS A 126 -11.13 -16.48 -17.05
C LYS A 126 -11.32 -18.00 -16.94
N ASN A 127 -10.79 -18.62 -15.88
CA ASN A 127 -10.90 -20.07 -15.65
C ASN A 127 -12.15 -20.51 -14.86
N ARG A 128 -13.13 -19.61 -14.66
CA ARG A 128 -14.45 -19.90 -14.07
C ARG A 128 -15.57 -19.88 -15.11
N LYS A 129 -15.29 -20.33 -16.34
CA LYS A 129 -16.34 -20.89 -17.20
C LYS A 129 -16.38 -22.38 -16.96
N PHE A 130 -17.41 -22.83 -16.25
CA PHE A 130 -18.30 -23.97 -16.48
C PHE A 130 -19.06 -24.23 -15.17
#